data_AF-A0A4U1JG48-F1
#
_entry.id   AF-A0A4U1JG48-F1
#
_cell.length_a   1.000
_cell.length_b   1.000
_cell.length_c   1.000
_cell.angle_alpha   90.00
_cell.angle_beta   90.00
_cell.angle_gamma   90.00
#
_symmetry.space_group_name_H-M   'P 1'
#
loop_
_entity.id
_entity.type
_entity.pdbx_description
1 polymer ?
#
loop_
_entity_poly.entity_id
_entity_poly.type
_entity_poly.pdbx_seq_one_letter_code
_entity_poly.pdbx_strand_id
1 'polypeptide(L)'
;MTLSLGADGPPLTFADIEEADAFVFIGSNAADCHPVAFDRVLRRMKTSGARAIVVDPRRTKTAAQGTMHLAVRPGTDIALLHG
;
A
#
# COMPACT_ATOMS: atom_id res chain seq x y z
N MET A 1 -2.52 -15.74 13.15
CA MET A 1 -2.16 -15.04 11.91
C MET A 1 -1.47 -16.02 10.94
N THR A 2 -2.06 -17.21 10.72
CA THR A 2 -1.48 -18.31 9.91
C THR A 2 -2.51 -19.02 9.02
N LEU A 3 -3.79 -18.63 9.09
CA LEU A 3 -4.91 -19.36 8.46
C LEU A 3 -4.84 -19.36 6.93
N SER A 4 -4.29 -18.31 6.33
CA SER A 4 -4.25 -18.18 4.86
C SER A 4 -2.97 -18.76 4.26
N LEU A 5 -1.80 -18.51 4.86
CA LEU A 5 -0.48 -18.81 4.25
C LEU A 5 0.48 -19.60 5.16
N GLY A 6 0.05 -20.01 6.36
CA GLY A 6 0.86 -20.84 7.27
C GLY A 6 1.94 -20.10 8.06
N ALA A 7 2.23 -18.83 7.77
CA ALA A 7 3.20 -18.00 8.49
C ALA A 7 2.66 -16.57 8.75
N ASP A 8 3.19 -15.93 9.80
CA ASP A 8 2.87 -14.54 10.20
C ASP A 8 3.85 -13.50 9.63
N GLY A 9 4.75 -13.94 8.75
CA GLY A 9 5.72 -13.08 8.07
C GLY A 9 5.19 -12.54 6.74
N PRO A 10 5.74 -11.42 6.24
CA PRO A 10 5.45 -10.97 4.88
C PRO A 10 5.93 -12.03 3.87
N PRO A 11 5.10 -12.45 2.91
CA PRO A 11 5.52 -13.39 1.86
C PRO A 11 6.38 -12.73 0.77
N LEU A 12 6.49 -11.40 0.82
CA LEU A 12 7.07 -10.56 -0.23
C LEU A 12 8.53 -10.28 0.08
N THR A 13 9.31 -10.10 -0.98
CA THR A 13 10.66 -9.56 -0.96
C THR A 13 10.67 -8.14 -1.47
N PHE A 14 11.83 -7.49 -1.34
CA PHE A 14 12.02 -6.17 -1.93
C PHE A 14 11.95 -6.19 -3.46
N ALA A 15 12.39 -7.26 -4.13
CA ALA A 15 12.38 -7.33 -5.60
C ALA A 15 10.97 -7.28 -6.20
N ASP A 16 9.96 -7.72 -5.45
CA ASP A 16 8.57 -7.71 -5.89
C ASP A 16 8.03 -6.29 -6.10
N ILE A 17 8.64 -5.27 -5.49
CA ILE A 17 8.27 -3.86 -5.70
C ILE A 17 8.59 -3.41 -7.13
N GLU A 18 9.67 -3.92 -7.72
CA GLU A 18 10.12 -3.56 -9.06
C GLU A 18 9.26 -4.15 -10.16
N GLU A 19 8.56 -5.25 -9.88
CA GLU A 19 7.69 -5.97 -10.81
C GLU A 19 6.23 -5.54 -10.71
N ALA A 20 5.83 -4.91 -9.60
CA ALA A 20 4.43 -4.53 -9.38
C ALA A 20 3.97 -3.36 -10.26
N ASP A 21 2.77 -3.50 -10.85
CA ASP A 21 2.09 -2.45 -11.62
C ASP A 21 1.08 -1.66 -10.79
N ALA A 22 0.68 -2.22 -9.64
CA ALA A 22 -0.23 -1.59 -8.70
C ALA A 22 0.16 -1.88 -7.26
N PHE A 23 0.04 -0.85 -6.42
CA PHE A 23 0.25 -0.90 -4.99
C PHE A 23 -1.03 -0.48 -4.29
N VAL A 24 -1.45 -1.23 -3.27
CA VAL A 24 -2.60 -0.89 -2.44
C VAL A 24 -2.14 -0.80 -0.99
N PHE A 25 -2.15 0.41 -0.44
CA PHE A 25 -1.82 0.67 0.95
C PHE A 25 -3.12 0.80 1.74
N ILE A 26 -3.49 -0.21 2.51
CA ILE A 26 -4.68 -0.18 3.40
C ILE A 26 -4.21 -0.09 4.84
N GLY A 27 -4.61 0.96 5.55
CA GLY A 27 -4.22 1.16 6.94
C GLY A 27 -2.71 1.30 7.17
N SER A 28 -1.94 1.65 6.13
CA SER A 28 -0.47 1.73 6.18
C SER A 28 0.02 3.15 5.85
N ASN A 29 0.93 3.65 6.69
CA ASN A 29 1.63 4.91 6.47
C ASN A 29 3.09 4.67 6.06
N ALA A 30 3.30 4.01 4.93
CA ALA A 30 4.61 3.58 4.46
C ALA A 30 5.62 4.73 4.26
N ALA A 31 5.17 5.93 3.88
CA ALA A 31 6.05 7.09 3.73
C ALA A 31 6.78 7.47 5.02
N ASP A 32 6.13 7.32 6.18
CA ASP A 32 6.75 7.60 7.48
C ASP A 32 7.35 6.34 8.14
N CYS A 33 6.66 5.20 8.06
CA CYS A 33 7.07 3.98 8.77
C CYS A 33 8.11 3.13 8.00
N HIS A 34 8.12 3.21 6.67
CA HIS A 34 8.97 2.38 5.80
C HIS A 34 9.56 3.20 4.62
N PRO A 35 10.26 4.32 4.90
CA PRO A 35 10.62 5.31 3.88
C PRO A 35 11.47 4.74 2.74
N VAL A 36 12.38 3.80 3.03
CA VAL A 36 13.24 3.15 2.01
C VAL A 36 12.42 2.29 1.05
N ALA A 37 11.46 1.52 1.57
CA ALA A 37 10.57 0.71 0.72
C ALA A 37 9.64 1.62 -0.10
N PHE A 38 9.12 2.68 0.52
CA PHE A 38 8.22 3.61 -0.15
C PHE A 38 8.92 4.42 -1.25
N ASP A 39 10.19 4.80 -1.08
CA ASP A 39 10.98 5.44 -2.14
C ASP A 39 11.12 4.54 -3.39
N ARG A 40 11.21 3.22 -3.21
CA ARG A 40 11.22 2.26 -4.33
C ARG A 40 9.87 2.20 -5.04
N VAL A 41 8.76 2.24 -4.29
CA VAL A 41 7.42 2.35 -4.86
C VAL A 41 7.28 3.63 -5.69
N LEU A 42 7.70 4.79 -5.14
CA LEU A 42 7.66 6.06 -5.86
C LEU A 42 8.52 6.04 -7.13
N ARG A 43 9.68 5.37 -7.09
CA ARG A 43 10.50 5.13 -8.30
C ARG A 43 9.73 4.30 -9.32
N ARG A 44 9.16 3.15 -8.94
CA ARG A 44 8.37 2.29 -9.83
C ARG A 44 7.21 3.05 -10.47
N MET A 45 6.46 3.83 -9.69
CA MET A 45 5.38 4.69 -10.20
C MET A 45 5.87 5.66 -11.27
N LYS A 46 7.03 6.29 -11.05
CA LYS A 46 7.61 7.26 -12.00
C LYS A 46 8.16 6.61 -13.27
N THR A 47 8.80 5.45 -13.16
CA THR A 47 9.51 4.82 -14.29
C THR A 47 8.64 3.93 -15.14
N SER A 48 7.60 3.32 -14.57
CA SER A 48 6.74 2.33 -15.26
C SER A 48 5.28 2.76 -15.38
N GLY A 49 4.87 3.85 -14.73
CA GLY A 49 3.46 4.24 -14.66
C GLY A 49 2.63 3.41 -13.69
N ALA A 50 3.25 2.60 -12.83
CA ALA A 50 2.57 1.87 -11.78
C ALA A 50 1.73 2.81 -10.89
N ARG A 51 0.61 2.30 -10.38
CA ARG A 51 -0.34 3.09 -9.60
C ARG A 51 -0.27 2.74 -8.11
N ALA A 52 -0.47 3.74 -7.26
CA ALA A 52 -0.58 3.56 -5.82
C ALA A 52 -1.95 4.04 -5.33
N ILE A 53 -2.72 3.11 -4.78
CA ILE A 53 -4.01 3.36 -4.14
C ILE A 53 -3.79 3.38 -2.64
N VAL A 54 -4.26 4.42 -1.96
CA VAL A 54 -4.09 4.57 -0.52
C VAL A 54 -5.47 4.64 0.15
N VAL A 55 -5.74 3.69 1.02
CA VAL A 55 -6.94 3.60 1.86
C VAL A 55 -6.54 3.98 3.28
N ASP A 56 -6.79 5.24 3.64
CA ASP A 56 -6.51 5.79 4.96
C ASP A 56 -7.57 6.87 5.26
N PRO A 57 -8.24 6.84 6.44
CA PRO A 57 -9.18 7.89 6.83
C PRO A 57 -8.55 9.29 6.85
N ARG A 58 -7.23 9.37 7.03
CA ARG A 58 -6.46 10.61 7.08
C ARG A 58 -5.69 10.80 5.79
N ARG A 59 -5.43 12.06 5.45
CA ARG A 59 -4.53 12.41 4.34
C ARG A 59 -3.07 12.41 4.81
N THR A 60 -2.51 11.22 5.01
CA THR A 60 -1.09 11.02 5.39
C THR A 60 -0.14 11.37 4.24
N LYS A 61 1.19 11.38 4.50
CA LYS A 61 2.19 11.58 3.44
C LYS A 61 2.10 10.49 2.36
N THR A 62 1.84 9.25 2.79
CA THR A 62 1.57 8.12 1.89
C THR A 62 0.39 8.44 0.97
N ALA A 63 -0.74 8.90 1.55
CA ALA A 63 -1.93 9.28 0.79
C ALA A 63 -1.70 10.48 -0.15
N ALA A 64 -0.88 11.45 0.26
CA ALA A 64 -0.56 12.61 -0.54
C ALA A 64 0.28 12.28 -1.79
N GLN A 65 1.06 11.21 -1.75
CA GLN A 65 1.90 10.76 -2.87
C GLN A 65 1.27 9.63 -3.69
N GLY A 66 0.13 9.08 -3.25
CA GLY A 66 -0.63 8.07 -3.98
C GLY A 66 -1.30 8.64 -5.24
N THR A 67 -1.56 7.77 -6.21
CA THR A 67 -2.36 8.11 -7.41
C THR A 67 -3.85 8.23 -7.11
N MET A 68 -4.34 7.54 -6.08
CA MET A 68 -5.73 7.61 -5.61
C MET A 68 -5.76 7.51 -4.09
N HIS A 69 -6.54 8.37 -3.44
CA HIS A 69 -6.77 8.34 -1.99
C HIS A 69 -8.25 8.06 -1.70
N LEU A 70 -8.50 7.00 -0.94
CA LEU A 70 -9.82 6.60 -0.47
C LEU A 70 -9.89 6.87 1.04
N ALA A 71 -10.57 7.96 1.40
CA ALA A 71 -10.81 8.35 2.79
C ALA A 71 -12.01 7.58 3.38
N VAL A 72 -11.78 6.32 3.75
CA VAL A 72 -12.81 5.46 4.36
C VAL A 72 -13.12 5.85 5.79
N ARG A 73 -14.29 5.45 6.30
CA ARG A 73 -14.59 5.55 7.74
C ARG A 73 -13.71 4.54 8.50
N PRO A 74 -13.13 4.89 9.65
CA PRO A 74 -12.37 3.93 10.45
C PRO A 74 -13.17 2.65 10.75
N GLY A 75 -12.54 1.49 10.54
CA GLY A 75 -13.15 0.18 10.78
C GLY A 75 -14.10 -0.32 9.70
N THR A 76 -14.17 0.33 8.53
CA THR A 76 -15.01 -0.13 7.40
C THR A 76 -14.23 -0.76 6.25
N ASP A 77 -13.00 -1.22 6.51
CA ASP A 77 -12.12 -1.81 5.51
C ASP A 77 -12.69 -3.13 4.93
N ILE A 78 -13.40 -3.92 5.74
CA ILE A 78 -14.07 -5.15 5.28
C ILE A 78 -15.15 -4.84 4.24
N ALA A 79 -15.91 -3.76 4.43
CA ALA A 79 -16.93 -3.36 3.46
C ALA A 79 -16.27 -2.98 2.12
N LEU A 80 -15.17 -2.22 2.17
CA LEU A 80 -14.40 -1.88 0.96
C LEU A 80 -13.87 -3.12 0.23
N LEU A 81 -13.39 -4.13 0.95
CA LEU A 81 -12.81 -5.34 0.37
C LEU A 81 -13.85 -6.31 -0.19
N HIS A 82 -15.11 -6.23 0.25
CA HIS A 82 -16.20 -7.11 -0.20
C HIS A 82 -17.13 -6.52 -1.27
N GLY A 83 -17.07 -5.20 -1.53
CA GLY A 83 -17.88 -4.53 -2.55
C GLY A 83 -19.24 -4.08 -2.01
#